data_AF-A0A1X2GRY5-F1
#
_entry.id   AF-A0A1X2GRY5-F1
#
_cell.length_a   1.000
_cell.length_b   1.000
_cell.length_c   1.000
_cell.angle_alpha   90.00
_cell.angle_beta   90.00
_cell.angle_gamma   90.00
#
_symmetry.space_group_name_H-M   'P 1'
#
loop_
_entity.id
_entity.type
_entity.pdbx_description
1 polymer ?
#
loop_
_entity_poly.entity_id
_entity_poly.type
_entity_poly.pdbx_seq_one_letter_code
_entity_poly.pdbx_strand_id
1 'polypeptide(L)'
;MIIAKPLKKPICIPLQTFPPTNPSLVEKAPPSPPATDLITHGRLGQDFVAKLFGDTKVDKCVEQVMTIRLPISDAPAPFRQLESHAFIFNDTVFMSSPVVVGEENECCAQDFQSSVTRFIELAEEKTGCSALVVAIDKQKHEVNAILRAYMYLGFQLVNPSIYQQHPQFTLVGYEL
;
A
#
# COMPACT_ATOMS: atom_id res chain seq x y z
N MET A 1 -50.34 11.34 -32.69
CA MET A 1 -49.15 11.13 -31.84
C MET A 1 -48.70 9.69 -32.04
N ILE A 2 -47.67 9.47 -32.87
CA ILE A 2 -47.24 8.12 -33.30
C ILE A 2 -46.02 7.73 -32.45
N ILE A 3 -46.15 6.67 -31.66
CA ILE A 3 -45.08 6.14 -30.80
C ILE A 3 -44.30 5.11 -31.62
N ALA A 4 -43.10 5.48 -32.08
CA ALA A 4 -42.18 4.56 -32.75
C ALA A 4 -41.37 3.77 -31.70
N LYS A 5 -41.42 2.44 -31.76
CA LYS A 5 -40.59 1.54 -30.95
C LYS A 5 -39.18 1.42 -31.58
N PRO A 6 -38.08 1.56 -30.82
CA PRO A 6 -36.74 1.37 -31.36
C PRO A 6 -36.41 -0.13 -31.54
N LEU A 7 -35.94 -0.49 -32.74
CA LEU A 7 -35.35 -1.79 -33.05
C LEU A 7 -33.98 -1.92 -32.34
N LYS A 8 -33.84 -2.88 -31.43
CA LYS A 8 -32.54 -3.29 -30.89
C LYS A 8 -31.84 -4.18 -31.92
N LYS A 9 -30.77 -3.68 -32.55
CA LYS A 9 -29.82 -4.52 -33.31
C LYS A 9 -28.72 -5.00 -32.36
N PRO A 10 -28.41 -6.31 -32.31
CA PRO A 10 -27.26 -6.79 -31.56
C PRO A 10 -25.97 -6.31 -32.24
N ILE A 11 -25.13 -5.61 -31.49
CA ILE A 11 -23.79 -5.21 -31.92
C ILE A 11 -22.87 -6.39 -31.63
N CYS A 12 -22.50 -7.13 -32.67
CA CYS A 12 -21.43 -8.12 -32.59
C CYS A 12 -20.11 -7.41 -32.90
N ILE A 13 -19.23 -7.30 -31.91
CA ILE A 13 -17.85 -6.83 -32.10
C ILE A 13 -17.04 -8.06 -32.57
N PRO A 14 -16.48 -8.06 -33.79
CA PRO A 14 -15.62 -9.15 -34.22
C PRO A 14 -14.31 -9.11 -33.42
N LEU A 15 -14.02 -10.19 -32.71
CA LEU A 15 -12.70 -10.42 -32.09
C LEU A 15 -11.67 -10.57 -33.21
N GLN A 16 -10.83 -9.56 -33.38
CA GLN A 16 -9.67 -9.64 -34.27
C GLN A 16 -8.69 -10.68 -33.72
N THR A 17 -8.49 -11.74 -34.49
CA THR A 17 -7.41 -12.72 -34.30
C THR A 17 -6.07 -12.08 -34.65
N PHE A 18 -5.15 -12.03 -33.70
CA PHE A 18 -3.77 -11.57 -33.90
C PHE A 18 -3.02 -12.50 -34.88
N PRO A 19 -2.15 -11.98 -35.76
CA PRO A 19 -1.33 -12.79 -36.64
C PRO A 19 -0.22 -13.52 -35.85
N PRO A 20 0.16 -14.75 -36.24
CA PRO A 20 1.31 -15.44 -35.66
C PRO A 20 2.60 -14.87 -36.26
N THR A 21 3.41 -14.19 -35.45
CA THR A 21 4.73 -13.70 -35.88
C THR A 21 5.80 -14.71 -35.47
N ASN A 22 6.54 -15.21 -36.47
CA ASN A 22 7.68 -16.12 -36.36
C ASN A 22 8.80 -15.59 -35.43
N PRO A 23 9.62 -16.49 -34.84
CA PRO A 23 10.68 -16.12 -33.92
C PRO A 23 11.94 -15.70 -34.69
N SER A 24 12.38 -14.45 -34.55
CA SER A 24 13.77 -14.07 -34.87
C SER A 24 14.55 -13.87 -33.58
N LEU A 25 15.65 -14.62 -33.48
CA LEU A 25 16.75 -14.46 -32.53
C LEU A 25 17.09 -12.98 -32.28
N VAL A 26 16.92 -12.53 -31.05
CA VAL A 26 17.61 -11.35 -30.52
C VAL A 26 18.29 -11.74 -29.20
N GLU A 27 19.54 -11.34 -29.17
CA GLU A 27 20.60 -11.50 -28.19
C GLU A 27 20.17 -11.34 -26.72
N LYS A 28 20.72 -12.23 -25.90
CA LYS A 28 20.49 -12.39 -24.47
C LYS A 28 21.08 -11.20 -23.69
N ALA A 29 20.26 -10.18 -23.43
CA ALA A 29 20.50 -9.24 -22.34
C ALA A 29 20.21 -9.92 -20.98
N PRO A 30 20.97 -9.64 -19.91
CA PRO A 30 20.72 -10.25 -18.61
C PRO A 30 19.30 -9.91 -18.12
N PRO A 31 18.58 -10.85 -17.49
CA PRO A 31 17.25 -10.57 -16.96
C PRO A 31 17.39 -9.44 -15.94
N SER A 32 16.78 -8.29 -16.22
CA SER A 32 16.49 -7.30 -15.19
C SER A 32 15.81 -8.03 -14.02
N PRO A 33 16.26 -7.84 -12.77
CA PRO A 33 15.69 -8.57 -11.65
C PRO A 33 14.17 -8.30 -11.62
N PRO A 34 13.34 -9.33 -11.34
CA PRO A 34 11.91 -9.14 -11.23
C PRO A 34 11.63 -8.02 -10.23
N ALA A 35 10.66 -7.16 -10.56
CA ALA A 35 10.14 -6.13 -9.67
C ALA A 35 9.60 -6.80 -8.41
N THR A 36 10.46 -6.96 -7.41
CA THR A 36 10.16 -7.74 -6.21
C THR A 36 10.01 -6.77 -5.06
N ASP A 37 8.79 -6.66 -4.56
CA ASP A 37 8.54 -5.99 -3.29
C ASP A 37 9.31 -6.72 -2.19
N LEU A 38 9.90 -5.97 -1.27
CA LEU A 38 10.87 -6.53 -0.33
C LEU A 38 10.58 -6.06 1.08
N ILE A 39 10.81 -6.95 2.02
CA ILE A 39 10.91 -6.64 3.44
C ILE A 39 12.39 -6.68 3.80
N THR A 40 12.93 -5.55 4.26
CA THR A 40 14.32 -5.48 4.74
C THR A 40 14.31 -5.42 6.26
N HIS A 41 15.10 -6.27 6.92
CA HIS A 41 15.29 -6.20 8.37
C HIS A 41 16.23 -5.03 8.71
N GLY A 42 15.68 -3.96 9.28
CA GLY A 42 16.46 -2.83 9.79
C GLY A 42 17.10 -3.21 11.13
N ARG A 43 18.44 -3.18 11.23
CA ARG A 43 19.15 -3.32 12.52
C ARG A 43 19.37 -1.99 13.26
N LEU A 44 18.84 -0.89 12.73
CA LEU A 44 19.05 0.48 13.23
C LEU A 44 17.72 1.22 13.19
N GLY A 45 17.00 1.29 14.31
CA GLY A 45 15.83 2.16 14.38
C GLY A 45 14.79 1.95 15.47
N GLN A 46 15.14 1.63 16.73
CA GLN A 46 14.17 1.63 17.85
C GLN A 46 13.27 2.89 17.92
N ASP A 47 13.64 3.97 17.23
CA ASP A 47 12.89 5.17 16.95
C ASP A 47 11.41 4.99 16.56
N PHE A 48 11.02 4.10 15.65
CA PHE A 48 9.61 4.06 15.24
C PHE A 48 8.73 3.45 16.33
N VAL A 49 9.18 2.35 16.93
CA VAL A 49 8.50 1.70 18.05
C VAL A 49 8.45 2.64 19.26
N ALA A 50 9.56 3.30 19.58
CA ALA A 50 9.64 4.28 20.65
C ALA A 50 8.78 5.52 20.39
N LYS A 51 8.64 5.97 19.13
CA LYS A 51 7.71 7.06 18.77
C LYS A 51 6.25 6.64 18.93
N LEU A 52 5.92 5.40 18.55
CA LEU A 52 4.53 4.95 18.56
C LEU A 52 4.03 4.55 19.95
N PHE A 53 4.85 3.91 20.77
CA PHE A 53 4.50 3.44 22.12
C PHE A 53 5.18 4.22 23.26
N GLY A 54 6.07 5.16 22.95
CA GLY A 54 6.91 5.82 23.96
C GLY A 54 8.00 4.90 24.50
N ASP A 55 8.53 5.23 25.69
CA ASP A 55 9.50 4.42 26.43
C ASP A 55 8.91 3.13 27.01
N THR A 56 7.64 2.81 26.70
CA THR A 56 7.03 1.57 27.19
C THR A 56 7.60 0.38 26.42
N LYS A 57 8.16 -0.54 27.18
CA LYS A 57 8.99 -1.67 26.74
C LYS A 57 8.25 -2.61 25.79
N VAL A 58 8.42 -2.40 24.48
CA VAL A 58 8.16 -3.45 23.49
C VAL A 58 9.43 -4.28 23.34
N ASP A 59 9.72 -5.13 24.34
CA ASP A 59 10.95 -5.93 24.42
C ASP A 59 11.04 -7.02 23.30
N LYS A 60 9.96 -7.25 22.56
CA LYS A 60 9.86 -8.26 21.49
C LYS A 60 9.22 -7.71 20.21
N CYS A 61 9.80 -6.65 19.65
CA CYS A 61 9.43 -6.18 18.31
C CYS A 61 10.51 -6.60 17.29
N VAL A 62 10.08 -7.02 16.11
CA VAL A 62 10.98 -7.17 14.95
C VAL A 62 10.72 -6.01 14.03
N GLU A 63 11.65 -5.07 13.96
CA GLU A 63 11.57 -3.94 13.05
C GLU A 63 11.92 -4.35 11.62
N GLN A 64 11.15 -3.83 10.68
CA GLN A 64 11.16 -4.17 9.28
C GLN A 64 10.91 -2.89 8.46
N VAL A 65 11.53 -2.79 7.29
CA VAL A 65 11.19 -1.76 6.31
C VAL A 65 10.50 -2.47 5.18
N MET A 66 9.23 -2.11 4.96
CA MET A 66 8.44 -2.60 3.83
C MET A 66 8.63 -1.64 2.67
N THR A 67 9.09 -2.17 1.55
CA THR A 67 9.34 -1.40 0.34
C THR A 67 8.49 -1.97 -0.78
N ILE A 68 7.63 -1.13 -1.35
CA ILE A 68 6.84 -1.46 -2.54
C ILE A 68 7.26 -0.60 -3.73
N ARG A 69 7.09 -1.13 -4.95
CA ARG A 69 7.32 -0.38 -6.19
C ARG A 69 6.03 -0.25 -6.98
N LEU A 70 5.59 0.98 -7.21
CA LEU A 70 4.36 1.29 -7.94
C LEU A 70 4.69 1.83 -9.34
N PRO A 71 4.03 1.38 -10.40
CA PRO A 71 4.22 1.95 -11.73
C PRO A 71 3.69 3.39 -11.76
N ILE A 72 4.49 4.33 -12.27
CA ILE A 72 4.05 5.72 -12.46
C ILE A 72 3.51 5.84 -13.89
N SER A 73 2.27 6.32 -14.04
CA SER A 73 1.63 6.43 -15.35
C SER A 73 2.29 7.47 -16.28
N ASP A 74 3.01 8.46 -15.74
CA ASP A 74 3.39 9.70 -16.47
C ASP A 74 4.90 10.07 -16.42
N ALA A 75 5.81 9.21 -15.94
CA ALA A 75 7.23 9.56 -15.75
C ALA A 75 8.22 8.64 -16.51
N PRO A 76 9.41 9.16 -16.92
CA PRO A 76 10.45 8.35 -17.56
C PRO A 76 11.14 7.35 -16.62
N ALA A 77 10.98 7.51 -15.30
CA ALA A 77 11.31 6.49 -14.33
C ALA A 77 10.11 5.53 -14.18
N PRO A 78 10.26 4.23 -14.50
CA PRO A 78 9.11 3.36 -14.66
C PRO A 78 8.36 3.03 -13.35
N PHE A 79 8.95 3.35 -12.19
CA PHE A 79 8.36 3.02 -10.89
C PHE A 79 8.68 4.08 -9.81
N ARG A 80 7.71 4.35 -8.93
CA ARG A 80 7.85 5.05 -7.65
C ARG A 80 8.09 4.00 -6.57
N GLN A 81 9.19 4.14 -5.83
CA GLN A 81 9.44 3.32 -4.65
C GLN A 81 8.82 4.01 -3.42
N LEU A 82 8.00 3.29 -2.67
CA LEU A 82 7.47 3.74 -1.39
C LEU A 82 8.03 2.87 -0.29
N GLU A 83 8.45 3.52 0.80
CA GLU A 83 9.02 2.87 1.97
C GLU A 83 8.15 3.18 3.19
N SER A 84 7.83 2.13 3.95
CA SER A 84 7.14 2.22 5.21
C SER A 84 7.94 1.49 6.28
N HIS A 85 8.07 2.13 7.44
CA HIS A 85 8.65 1.49 8.62
C HIS A 85 7.58 0.64 9.27
N ALA A 86 7.88 -0.63 9.48
CA ALA A 86 6.96 -1.58 10.07
C ALA A 86 7.63 -2.36 11.21
N PHE A 87 6.83 -2.93 12.09
CA PHE A 87 7.31 -3.93 13.05
C PHE A 87 6.19 -4.89 13.39
N ILE A 88 6.55 -6.09 13.85
CA ILE A 88 5.57 -7.10 14.25
C ILE A 88 5.47 -7.10 15.78
N PHE A 89 4.24 -7.07 16.29
CA PHE A 89 3.92 -7.19 17.71
C PHE A 89 2.61 -7.96 17.90
N ASN A 90 2.62 -9.02 18.70
CA ASN A 90 1.44 -9.85 19.02
C ASN A 90 0.61 -10.25 17.79
N ASP A 91 1.26 -10.86 16.79
CA ASP A 91 0.60 -11.33 15.55
C ASP A 91 -0.06 -10.20 14.72
N THR A 92 0.35 -8.96 14.97
CA THR A 92 -0.09 -7.78 14.24
C THR A 92 1.11 -7.07 13.64
N VAL A 93 1.03 -6.72 12.36
CA VAL A 93 2.00 -5.86 11.68
C VAL A 93 1.60 -4.42 11.96
N PHE A 94 2.49 -3.64 12.54
CA PHE A 94 2.33 -2.20 12.67
C PHE A 94 3.17 -1.53 11.60
N MET A 95 2.64 -0.52 10.93
CA MET A 95 3.38 0.22 9.92
C MET A 95 3.13 1.72 9.98
N SER A 96 4.10 2.53 9.59
CA SER A 96 3.91 3.97 9.42
C SER A 96 3.17 4.25 8.12
N SER A 97 2.30 5.26 8.11
CA SER A 97 1.60 5.64 6.87
C SER A 97 2.63 6.01 5.78
N PRO A 98 2.69 5.25 4.66
CA PRO A 98 3.63 5.52 3.56
C PRO A 98 3.27 6.79 2.80
N VAL A 99 2.00 7.22 2.92
CA VAL A 99 1.49 8.38 2.20
C VAL A 99 1.66 9.62 3.06
N VAL A 100 2.50 10.53 2.55
CA VAL A 100 2.59 11.92 2.99
C VAL A 100 1.85 12.74 1.95
N VAL A 101 0.64 13.18 2.27
CA VAL A 101 -0.07 14.14 1.42
C VAL A 101 0.59 15.50 1.64
N GLY A 102 1.38 15.96 0.67
CA GLY A 102 2.15 17.21 0.73
C GLY A 102 2.51 17.74 -0.66
N GLU A 103 2.77 19.04 -0.74
CA GLU A 103 2.80 19.86 -1.98
C GLU A 103 3.77 19.39 -3.08
N GLU A 104 4.74 18.53 -2.77
CA GLU A 104 5.77 18.08 -3.72
C GLU A 104 5.54 16.67 -4.28
N ASN A 105 4.59 15.92 -3.72
CA ASN A 105 4.22 14.59 -4.20
C ASN A 105 2.72 14.38 -3.97
N GLU A 106 1.89 15.01 -4.81
CA GLU A 106 0.47 14.64 -4.92
C GLU A 106 0.39 13.15 -5.25
N CYS A 107 0.07 12.35 -4.24
CA CYS A 107 -0.33 10.98 -4.41
C CYS A 107 -1.80 11.02 -4.82
N CYS A 108 -2.06 10.78 -6.11
CA CYS A 108 -3.43 10.67 -6.60
C CYS A 108 -4.18 9.59 -5.80
N ALA A 109 -5.49 9.72 -5.65
CA ALA A 109 -6.30 8.74 -4.89
C ALA A 109 -6.11 7.29 -5.42
N GLN A 110 -5.87 7.14 -6.71
CA GLN A 110 -5.55 5.86 -7.35
C GLN A 110 -4.21 5.30 -6.88
N ASP A 111 -3.16 6.12 -6.81
CA ASP A 111 -1.85 5.74 -6.29
C ASP A 111 -1.93 5.34 -4.82
N PHE A 112 -2.73 6.08 -4.02
CA PHE A 112 -2.98 5.74 -2.62
C PHE A 112 -3.57 4.34 -2.50
N GLN A 113 -4.67 4.06 -3.21
CA GLN A 113 -5.32 2.76 -3.16
C GLN A 113 -4.38 1.63 -3.61
N SER A 114 -3.68 1.81 -4.72
CA SER A 114 -2.70 0.83 -5.21
C SER A 114 -1.57 0.61 -4.22
N SER A 115 -1.08 1.67 -3.57
CA SER A 115 -0.03 1.58 -2.55
C SER A 115 -0.48 0.78 -1.34
N VAL A 116 -1.64 1.10 -0.77
CA VAL A 116 -2.15 0.44 0.44
C VAL A 116 -2.49 -1.02 0.14
N THR A 117 -3.12 -1.31 -1.00
CA THR A 117 -3.41 -2.68 -1.43
C THR A 117 -2.12 -3.49 -1.53
N ARG A 118 -1.06 -2.92 -2.12
CA ARG A 118 0.22 -3.62 -2.25
C ARG A 118 0.91 -3.87 -0.92
N PHE A 119 0.79 -2.94 0.03
CA PHE A 119 1.27 -3.16 1.39
C PHE A 119 0.51 -4.25 2.14
N ILE A 120 -0.82 -4.35 1.94
CA ILE A 120 -1.64 -5.44 2.49
C ILE A 120 -1.17 -6.78 1.93
N GLU A 121 -1.08 -6.91 0.60
CA GLU A 121 -0.60 -8.13 -0.06
C GLU A 121 0.80 -8.52 0.43
N LEU A 122 1.71 -7.54 0.56
CA LEU A 122 3.06 -7.78 1.06
C LEU A 122 3.08 -8.24 2.52
N ALA A 123 2.21 -7.66 3.36
CA ALA A 123 2.09 -8.06 4.76
C ALA A 123 1.55 -9.50 4.85
N GLU A 124 0.48 -9.82 4.14
CA GLU A 124 -0.14 -11.14 4.11
C GLU A 124 0.87 -12.21 3.64
N GLU A 125 1.57 -11.96 2.52
CA GLU A 125 2.48 -12.94 1.93
C GLU A 125 3.73 -13.21 2.79
N LYS A 126 4.28 -12.17 3.44
CA LYS A 126 5.60 -12.25 4.06
C LYS A 126 5.61 -12.35 5.57
N THR A 127 4.56 -11.88 6.25
CA THR A 127 4.56 -11.79 7.72
C THR A 127 3.79 -12.92 8.40
N GLY A 128 2.78 -13.49 7.72
CA GLY A 128 1.90 -14.52 8.29
C GLY A 128 1.06 -14.04 9.48
N CYS A 129 0.97 -12.72 9.68
CA CYS A 129 0.19 -12.10 10.76
C CYS A 129 -1.31 -12.06 10.43
N SER A 130 -2.16 -11.98 11.45
CA SER A 130 -3.62 -11.90 11.29
C SER A 130 -4.15 -10.48 11.11
N ALA A 131 -3.37 -9.45 11.46
CA ALA A 131 -3.81 -8.07 11.38
C ALA A 131 -2.69 -7.12 10.94
N LEU A 132 -3.11 -6.03 10.30
CA LEU A 132 -2.28 -4.89 9.91
C LEU A 132 -2.81 -3.62 10.57
N VAL A 133 -1.94 -2.89 11.25
CA VAL A 133 -2.24 -1.61 11.88
C VAL A 133 -1.37 -0.53 11.27
N VAL A 134 -1.99 0.54 10.76
CA VAL A 134 -1.30 1.70 10.22
C VAL A 134 -1.33 2.84 11.24
N ALA A 135 -0.15 3.38 11.55
CA ALA A 135 0.04 4.55 12.38
C ALA A 135 0.06 5.81 11.53
N ILE A 136 -0.89 6.71 11.79
CA ILE A 136 -1.07 7.99 11.12
C ILE A 136 -0.66 9.09 12.11
N ASP A 137 0.33 9.90 11.75
CA ASP A 137 0.76 11.04 12.55
C ASP A 137 -0.25 12.19 12.44
N LYS A 138 -0.79 12.64 13.57
CA LYS A 138 -1.79 13.72 13.62
C LYS A 138 -1.21 15.09 13.29
N GLN A 139 0.11 15.26 13.34
CA GLN A 139 0.78 16.53 13.03
C GLN A 139 0.94 16.76 11.53
N LYS A 140 0.76 15.72 10.72
CA LYS A 140 0.82 15.84 9.25
C LYS A 140 -0.46 16.50 8.72
N HIS A 141 -0.35 17.23 7.62
CA HIS A 141 -1.52 17.81 6.97
C HIS A 141 -2.50 16.72 6.50
N GLU A 142 -3.79 17.03 6.51
CA GLU A 142 -4.88 16.20 5.96
C GLU A 142 -5.13 14.83 6.63
N VAL A 143 -4.82 14.67 7.91
CA VAL A 143 -5.12 13.45 8.70
C VAL A 143 -6.55 12.93 8.48
N ASN A 144 -7.53 13.84 8.43
CA ASN A 144 -8.94 13.47 8.24
C ASN A 144 -9.22 12.88 6.86
N ALA A 145 -8.55 13.36 5.81
CA ALA A 145 -8.71 12.82 4.46
C ALA A 145 -8.07 11.44 4.37
N ILE A 146 -6.85 11.29 4.90
CA ILE A 146 -6.12 10.02 4.97
C ILE A 146 -6.92 8.99 5.78
N LEU A 147 -7.46 9.39 6.94
CA LEU A 147 -8.27 8.50 7.79
C LEU A 147 -9.50 8.00 7.05
N ARG A 148 -10.24 8.90 6.37
CA ARG A 148 -11.39 8.51 5.56
C ARG A 148 -10.98 7.59 4.41
N ALA A 149 -9.84 7.83 3.77
CA ALA A 149 -9.34 6.99 2.69
C ALA A 149 -9.06 5.55 3.19
N TYR A 150 -8.40 5.40 4.34
CA TYR A 150 -8.23 4.07 4.96
C TYR A 150 -9.57 3.43 5.30
N MET A 151 -10.52 4.19 5.86
CA MET A 151 -11.86 3.66 6.17
C MET A 151 -12.62 3.19 4.92
N TYR A 152 -12.48 3.89 3.79
CA TYR A 152 -13.06 3.45 2.52
C TYR A 152 -12.42 2.18 1.95
N LEU A 153 -11.16 1.89 2.32
CA LEU A 153 -10.49 0.64 2.00
C LEU A 153 -10.84 -0.50 2.98
N GLY A 154 -11.71 -0.25 3.97
CA GLY A 154 -12.16 -1.25 4.94
C GLY A 154 -11.40 -1.25 6.27
N PHE A 155 -10.45 -0.32 6.47
CA PHE A 155 -9.79 -0.20 7.76
C PHE A 155 -10.75 0.35 8.82
N GLN A 156 -10.54 -0.06 10.07
CA GLN A 156 -11.31 0.37 11.23
C GLN A 156 -10.44 1.20 12.17
N LEU A 157 -11.05 2.19 12.83
CA LEU A 157 -10.34 2.98 13.84
C LEU A 157 -10.05 2.11 15.06
N VAL A 158 -8.79 2.07 15.48
CA VAL A 158 -8.38 1.30 16.65
C VAL A 158 -8.49 2.14 17.90
N ASN A 159 -9.10 1.58 18.95
CA ASN A 159 -9.23 2.26 20.23
C ASN A 159 -7.83 2.45 20.88
N PRO A 160 -7.43 3.68 21.23
CA PRO A 160 -6.15 3.94 21.86
C PRO A 160 -5.87 3.18 23.16
N SER A 161 -6.91 2.76 23.88
CA SER A 161 -6.75 1.99 25.11
C SER A 161 -6.21 0.58 24.89
N ILE A 162 -6.29 0.03 23.67
CA ILE A 162 -5.83 -1.33 23.35
C ILE A 162 -4.29 -1.40 23.35
N TYR A 163 -3.67 -0.44 22.67
CA TYR A 163 -2.24 -0.43 22.41
C TYR A 163 -1.48 0.60 23.22
N GLN A 164 -2.17 1.49 23.94
CA GLN A 164 -1.58 2.58 24.73
C GLN A 164 -0.62 3.43 23.88
N GLN A 165 -0.96 3.67 22.62
CA GLN A 165 -0.09 4.43 21.72
C GLN A 165 0.04 5.89 22.16
N HIS A 166 1.13 6.51 21.73
CA HIS A 166 1.39 7.92 21.93
C HIS A 166 0.27 8.78 21.31
N PRO A 167 -0.24 9.81 22.02
CA PRO A 167 -1.42 10.58 21.60
C PRO A 167 -1.23 11.34 20.29
N GLN A 168 0.01 11.51 19.83
CA GLN A 168 0.34 12.09 18.52
C GLN A 168 -0.13 11.21 17.35
N PHE A 169 -0.32 9.90 17.55
CA PHE A 169 -0.69 8.98 16.48
C PHE A 169 -2.16 8.57 16.57
N THR A 170 -2.77 8.37 15.41
CA THR A 170 -4.05 7.68 15.23
C THR A 170 -3.76 6.33 14.59
N LEU A 171 -4.35 5.27 15.13
CA LEU A 171 -4.19 3.91 14.60
C LEU A 171 -5.44 3.50 13.83
N VAL A 172 -5.23 2.89 12.67
CA VAL A 172 -6.27 2.18 11.92
C VAL A 172 -5.85 0.74 11.69
N GLY A 173 -6.78 -0.21 11.81
CA GLY A 173 -6.53 -1.64 11.72
C GLY A 173 -7.28 -2.28 10.55
N TYR A 174 -6.69 -3.32 9.99
CA TYR A 174 -7.23 -4.15 8.92
C TYR A 174 -6.94 -5.62 9.25
N GLU A 175 -7.91 -6.49 9.03
CA GLU A 175 -7.76 -7.94 9.20
C GLU A 175 -7.21 -8.51 7.88
N LEU A 176 -6.05 -9.17 7.95
CA LEU A 176 -5.34 -9.71 6.78
C LEU A 176 -5.99 -11.02 6.31
#